data_AF-A0A358HX37-F1
#
_entry.id   AF-A0A358HX37-F1
#
_cell.length_a   1.000
_cell.length_b   1.000
_cell.length_c   1.000
_cell.angle_alpha   90.00
_cell.angle_beta   90.00
_cell.angle_gamma   90.00
#
_symmetry.space_group_name_H-M   'P 1'
#
loop_
_entity.id
_entity.type
_entity.pdbx_description
1 polymer ?
#
loop_
_entity_poly.entity_id
_entity_poly.type
_entity_poly.pdbx_seq_one_letter_code
_entity_poly.pdbx_strand_id
1 'polypeptide(L)'
;MLKVLNWDDGTDRTVDTNTVDAPHIGQVEDYVTALASIEMSSCERDMLRVHANAPGREISGLKLAQTVGHFGARIGNKKYGRLARKISEAAGLPMCDSDVSDYLAAIFTLADGKPTDGEDWTWVMHEAVADGLKESGVI
;
A
#
# COMPACT_ATOMS: atom_id res chain seq x y z
N MET A 1 24.52 41.74 36.34
CA MET A 1 24.49 40.72 37.42
C MET A 1 23.03 40.55 37.84
N LEU A 2 22.45 39.35 37.65
CA LEU A 2 21.10 38.86 38.04
C LEU A 2 19.87 39.60 37.43
N LYS A 3 18.76 38.96 37.03
CA LYS A 3 18.13 37.69 37.46
C LYS A 3 17.24 37.11 36.33
N VAL A 4 17.42 35.81 36.07
CA VAL A 4 16.41 34.74 35.99
C VAL A 4 15.11 35.00 35.23
N LEU A 5 14.92 34.29 34.13
CA LEU A 5 13.60 33.86 33.66
C LEU A 5 13.67 32.34 33.41
N ASN A 6 13.24 31.57 34.41
CA ASN A 6 12.85 30.18 34.23
C ASN A 6 11.35 30.21 33.97
N TRP A 7 10.93 29.76 32.78
CA TRP A 7 9.60 29.18 32.63
C TRP A 7 9.80 27.78 32.08
N ASP A 8 9.70 26.85 33.01
CA ASP A 8 9.60 25.43 32.74
C ASP A 8 8.14 25.08 32.47
N ASP A 9 7.97 23.95 31.81
CA ASP A 9 6.81 23.10 31.79
C ASP A 9 5.75 23.31 30.70
N GLY A 10 5.62 22.28 29.87
CA GLY A 10 4.63 22.21 28.81
C GLY A 10 4.85 21.05 27.84
N THR A 11 5.08 19.85 28.37
CA THR A 11 4.88 18.55 27.69
C THR A 11 5.33 18.51 26.23
N ASP A 12 6.52 17.97 26.01
CA ASP A 12 6.88 17.31 24.75
C ASP A 12 5.90 16.15 24.54
N ARG A 13 4.70 16.48 24.04
CA ARG A 13 3.83 15.52 23.39
C ARG A 13 4.64 15.10 22.19
N THR A 14 5.24 13.91 22.31
CA THR A 14 5.58 13.05 21.20
C THR A 14 4.52 13.27 20.13
N VAL A 15 4.88 14.01 19.10
CA VAL A 15 4.09 14.11 17.88
C VAL A 15 4.18 12.69 17.32
N ASP A 16 3.22 11.85 17.72
CA ASP A 16 2.91 10.63 16.98
C ASP A 16 2.72 11.11 15.55
N THR A 17 3.69 10.77 14.72
CA THR A 17 3.68 11.02 13.30
C THR A 17 2.58 10.14 12.70
N ASN A 18 1.32 10.55 12.90
CA ASN A 18 0.31 10.38 11.87
C ASN A 18 0.76 11.27 10.72
N THR A 19 1.72 10.76 9.94
CA THR A 19 1.95 11.25 8.59
C THR A 19 0.60 11.17 7.90
N VAL A 20 0.07 12.33 7.53
CA VAL A 20 -1.08 12.38 6.65
C VAL A 20 -0.55 11.90 5.31
N ASP A 21 -0.60 10.59 5.09
CA ASP A 21 -0.18 9.97 3.84
C ASP A 21 -0.98 10.60 2.69
N ALA A 22 -0.43 10.55 1.48
CA ALA A 22 -1.06 11.11 0.29
C ALA A 22 -2.54 10.65 0.19
N PRO A 23 -3.47 11.46 -0.34
CA PRO A 23 -4.92 11.22 -0.19
C PRO A 23 -5.45 9.90 -0.76
N HIS A 24 -4.63 9.19 -1.54
CA HIS A 24 -4.93 7.88 -2.12
C HIS A 24 -4.50 6.71 -1.21
N ILE A 25 -3.89 6.98 -0.07
CA ILE A 25 -3.42 6.01 0.93
C ILE A 25 -4.40 6.07 2.11
N GLY A 26 -5.03 4.93 2.40
CA GLY A 26 -6.01 4.80 3.48
C GLY A 26 -5.39 4.51 4.83
N GLN A 27 -6.20 4.58 5.87
CA GLN A 27 -5.89 4.04 7.18
C GLN A 27 -6.18 2.53 7.22
N VAL A 28 -5.76 1.85 8.29
CA VAL A 28 -5.96 0.41 8.46
C VAL A 28 -7.44 0.03 8.33
N GLU A 29 -8.33 0.81 8.93
CA GLU A 29 -9.77 0.57 8.95
C GLU A 29 -10.42 0.66 7.55
N ASP A 30 -9.88 1.53 6.68
CA ASP A 30 -10.33 1.65 5.30
C ASP A 30 -10.07 0.34 4.55
N TYR A 31 -8.88 -0.24 4.73
CA TYR A 31 -8.52 -1.53 4.13
C TYR A 31 -9.29 -2.69 4.74
N VAL A 32 -9.50 -2.71 6.06
CA VAL A 32 -10.32 -3.76 6.70
C VAL A 32 -11.74 -3.76 6.15
N THR A 33 -12.36 -2.58 6.07
CA THR A 33 -13.72 -2.43 5.53
C THR A 33 -13.79 -2.82 4.05
N ALA A 34 -12.80 -2.40 3.25
CA ALA A 34 -12.71 -2.75 1.84
C ALA A 34 -12.56 -4.25 1.63
N LEU A 35 -11.63 -4.90 2.34
CA LEU A 35 -11.36 -6.33 2.21
C LEU A 35 -12.55 -7.20 2.63
N ALA A 36 -13.34 -6.76 3.60
CA ALA A 36 -14.57 -7.43 4.01
C ALA A 36 -15.74 -7.30 3.00
N SER A 37 -15.73 -6.25 2.18
CA SER A 37 -16.84 -5.94 1.25
C SER A 37 -16.63 -6.45 -0.18
N ILE A 38 -15.41 -6.87 -0.53
CA ILE A 38 -15.09 -7.38 -1.87
C ILE A 38 -14.93 -8.90 -1.91
N GLU A 39 -15.42 -9.52 -2.98
CA GLU A 39 -15.07 -10.92 -3.27
C GLU A 39 -13.65 -11.01 -3.85
N MET A 40 -12.70 -11.65 -3.18
CA MET A 40 -11.37 -11.90 -3.75
C MET A 40 -11.23 -13.33 -4.30
N SER A 41 -10.71 -13.45 -5.51
CA SER A 41 -10.24 -14.74 -6.03
C SER A 41 -9.04 -15.27 -5.22
N SER A 42 -8.74 -16.57 -5.34
CA SER A 42 -7.54 -17.15 -4.74
C SER A 42 -6.26 -16.45 -5.24
N CYS A 43 -6.17 -16.21 -6.56
CA CYS A 43 -5.03 -15.52 -7.17
C CYS A 43 -4.83 -14.10 -6.63
N GLU A 44 -5.91 -13.34 -6.42
CA GLU A 44 -5.82 -11.99 -5.84
C GLU A 44 -5.34 -12.04 -4.39
N ARG A 45 -5.86 -12.97 -3.58
CA ARG A 45 -5.36 -13.20 -2.22
C ARG A 45 -3.89 -13.60 -2.18
N ASP A 46 -3.48 -14.49 -3.08
CA ASP A 46 -2.09 -14.93 -3.16
C ASP A 46 -1.14 -13.78 -3.54
N MET A 47 -1.57 -12.85 -4.40
CA MET A 47 -0.80 -11.64 -4.73
C MET A 47 -0.60 -10.71 -3.52
N LEU A 48 -1.64 -10.47 -2.73
CA LEU A 48 -1.54 -9.65 -1.52
C LEU A 48 -0.64 -10.35 -0.48
N ARG A 49 -0.87 -11.66 -0.28
CA ARG A 49 -0.11 -12.47 0.67
C ARG A 49 1.37 -12.52 0.34
N VAL A 50 1.74 -12.77 -0.91
CA VAL A 50 3.15 -12.85 -1.30
C VAL A 50 3.85 -11.50 -1.14
N HIS A 51 3.16 -10.40 -1.43
CA HIS A 51 3.72 -9.05 -1.32
C HIS A 51 3.91 -8.67 0.15
N ALA A 52 2.89 -8.86 0.99
CA ALA A 52 2.96 -8.58 2.43
C ALA A 52 4.03 -9.41 3.15
N ASN A 53 4.29 -10.64 2.69
CA ASN A 53 5.31 -11.53 3.27
C ASN A 53 6.69 -11.43 2.62
N ALA A 54 6.85 -10.62 1.57
CA ALA A 54 8.16 -10.41 0.96
C ALA A 54 9.10 -9.67 1.94
N PRO A 55 10.42 -9.91 1.91
CA PRO A 55 11.37 -9.13 2.70
C PRO A 55 11.19 -7.63 2.45
N GLY A 56 11.01 -6.85 3.51
CA GLY A 56 10.74 -5.40 3.39
C GLY A 56 9.38 -5.06 2.76
N ARG A 57 8.47 -6.04 2.61
CA ARG A 57 7.25 -5.95 1.80
C ARG A 57 7.53 -5.47 0.37
N GLU A 58 8.69 -5.82 -0.16
CA GLU A 58 9.14 -5.39 -1.48
C GLU A 58 8.92 -6.50 -2.52
N ILE A 59 8.25 -6.20 -3.62
CA ILE A 59 8.01 -7.17 -4.70
C ILE A 59 8.07 -6.53 -6.08
N SER A 60 8.52 -7.29 -7.08
CA SER A 60 8.46 -6.85 -8.48
C SER A 60 7.16 -7.26 -9.19
N GLY A 61 6.81 -6.54 -10.25
CA GLY A 61 5.73 -6.93 -11.17
C GLY A 61 5.94 -8.34 -11.74
N LEU A 62 7.18 -8.69 -12.10
CA LEU A 62 7.49 -10.05 -12.54
C LEU A 62 7.19 -11.10 -11.46
N LYS A 63 7.56 -10.83 -10.21
CA LYS A 63 7.33 -11.77 -9.12
C LYS A 63 5.84 -11.92 -8.81
N LEU A 64 5.07 -10.83 -8.87
CA LEU A 64 3.61 -10.85 -8.78
C LEU A 64 2.99 -11.75 -9.87
N ALA A 65 3.46 -11.66 -11.11
CA ALA A 65 2.99 -12.52 -12.20
C ALA A 65 3.26 -14.01 -11.93
N GLN A 66 4.47 -14.32 -11.47
CA GLN A 66 4.90 -15.70 -11.19
C GLN A 66 4.06 -16.36 -10.08
N THR A 67 3.66 -15.60 -9.06
CA THR A 67 2.81 -16.09 -7.96
C THR A 67 1.50 -16.69 -8.45
N VAL A 68 0.96 -16.17 -9.54
CA VAL A 68 -0.33 -16.61 -10.11
C VAL A 68 -0.17 -17.37 -11.43
N GLY A 69 1.01 -17.96 -11.66
CA GLY A 69 1.27 -18.83 -12.83
C GLY A 69 1.38 -18.09 -14.17
N HIS A 70 1.67 -16.79 -14.16
CA HIS A 70 1.86 -15.99 -15.36
C HIS A 70 3.32 -15.53 -15.51
N PHE A 71 3.68 -15.09 -16.72
CA PHE A 71 5.01 -14.58 -17.05
C PHE A 71 4.92 -13.13 -17.53
N GLY A 72 5.94 -12.34 -17.19
CA GLY A 72 6.08 -10.95 -17.63
C GLY A 72 5.58 -9.91 -16.63
N ALA A 73 6.43 -8.92 -16.38
CA ALA A 73 6.19 -7.83 -15.43
C ALA A 73 4.88 -7.08 -15.68
N ARG A 74 4.63 -6.71 -16.94
CA ARG A 74 3.40 -6.02 -17.36
C ARG A 74 2.13 -6.77 -16.96
N ILE A 75 2.12 -8.10 -17.05
CA ILE A 75 0.95 -8.91 -16.67
C ILE A 75 0.74 -8.87 -15.16
N GLY A 76 1.82 -8.98 -14.38
CA GLY A 76 1.78 -8.86 -12.92
C GLY A 76 1.26 -7.51 -12.48
N ASN A 77 1.86 -6.42 -12.95
CA ASN A 77 1.42 -5.05 -12.64
C ASN A 77 -0.02 -4.81 -13.06
N LYS A 78 -0.46 -5.29 -14.24
CA LYS A 78 -1.85 -5.12 -14.68
C LYS A 78 -2.86 -5.86 -13.80
N LYS A 79 -2.54 -7.08 -13.36
CA LYS A 79 -3.41 -7.86 -12.47
C LYS A 79 -3.43 -7.25 -11.07
N TYR A 80 -2.27 -6.88 -10.55
CA TYR A 80 -2.14 -6.27 -9.23
C TYR A 80 -2.82 -4.89 -9.18
N GLY A 81 -2.68 -4.08 -10.23
CA GLY A 81 -3.36 -2.80 -10.36
C GLY A 81 -4.89 -2.90 -10.46
N ARG A 82 -5.42 -3.97 -11.06
CA ARG A 82 -6.87 -4.23 -11.05
C ARG A 82 -7.37 -4.56 -9.65
N LEU A 83 -6.59 -5.34 -8.89
CA LEU A 83 -6.89 -5.64 -7.49
C LEU A 83 -6.80 -4.38 -6.63
N ALA A 84 -5.76 -3.57 -6.82
CA ALA A 84 -5.60 -2.29 -6.13
C ALA A 84 -6.78 -1.36 -6.38
N ARG A 85 -7.20 -1.22 -7.65
CA ARG A 85 -8.39 -0.43 -8.01
C ARG A 85 -9.66 -0.92 -7.31
N LYS A 86 -9.86 -2.25 -7.28
CA LYS A 86 -11.02 -2.85 -6.61
C LYS A 86 -11.02 -2.58 -5.10
N ILE A 87 -9.86 -2.65 -4.45
CA ILE A 87 -9.71 -2.34 -3.03
C ILE A 87 -9.91 -0.84 -2.80
N SER A 88 -9.30 0.03 -3.61
CA SER A 88 -9.40 1.48 -3.45
C SER A 88 -10.83 1.99 -3.66
N GLU A 89 -11.55 1.45 -4.66
CA GLU A 89 -12.97 1.76 -4.89
C GLU A 89 -13.83 1.35 -3.69
N ALA A 90 -13.58 0.17 -3.10
CA ALA A 90 -14.31 -0.29 -1.91
C ALA A 90 -13.93 0.50 -0.64
N ALA A 91 -12.70 0.99 -0.54
CA ALA A 91 -12.21 1.85 0.53
C ALA A 91 -12.66 3.31 0.38
N GLY A 92 -13.26 3.69 -0.76
CA GLY A 92 -13.61 5.09 -1.05
C GLY A 92 -12.39 6.00 -1.27
N LEU A 93 -11.23 5.42 -1.60
CA LEU A 93 -9.98 6.16 -1.80
C LEU A 93 -9.87 6.67 -3.25
N PRO A 94 -9.44 7.92 -3.45
CA PRO A 94 -9.14 8.43 -4.78
C PRO A 94 -7.94 7.69 -5.40
N MET A 95 -7.89 7.64 -6.73
CA MET A 95 -6.69 7.18 -7.43
C MET A 95 -5.55 8.19 -7.27
N CYS A 96 -4.31 7.71 -7.25
CA CYS A 96 -3.13 8.58 -7.25
C CYS A 96 -3.05 9.41 -8.54
N ASP A 97 -2.95 10.73 -8.40
CA ASP A 97 -2.71 11.65 -9.52
C ASP A 97 -1.26 11.50 -9.97
N SER A 98 -1.06 10.77 -11.07
CA SER A 98 0.27 10.39 -11.58
C SER A 98 0.26 10.34 -13.11
N ASP A 99 1.44 10.44 -13.70
CA ASP A 99 1.66 10.41 -15.16
C ASP A 99 1.80 8.98 -15.74
N VAL A 100 1.54 7.96 -14.91
CA VAL A 100 1.58 6.55 -15.32
C VAL A 100 0.19 6.07 -15.75
N SER A 101 0.13 4.89 -16.38
CA SER A 101 -1.15 4.27 -16.74
C SER A 101 -2.03 3.99 -15.51
N ASP A 102 -3.35 4.07 -15.68
CA ASP A 102 -4.35 3.89 -14.60
C ASP A 102 -4.13 2.68 -13.69
N TYR A 103 -3.70 1.55 -14.25
CA TYR A 103 -3.48 0.35 -13.44
C TYR A 103 -2.24 0.48 -12.55
N LEU A 104 -1.20 1.21 -12.96
CA LEU A 104 -0.05 1.53 -12.11
C LEU A 104 -0.45 2.59 -11.07
N ALA A 105 -1.21 3.60 -11.49
CA ALA A 105 -1.75 4.63 -10.61
C ALA A 105 -2.57 4.04 -9.45
N ALA A 106 -3.34 2.99 -9.72
CA ALA A 106 -4.10 2.26 -8.71
C ALA A 106 -3.19 1.58 -7.68
N ILE A 107 -2.02 1.04 -8.07
CA ILE A 107 -1.13 0.32 -7.15
C ILE A 107 -0.59 1.24 -6.05
N PHE A 108 -0.43 2.53 -6.31
CA PHE A 108 -0.02 3.51 -5.29
C PHE A 108 -0.96 3.59 -4.08
N THR A 109 -2.21 3.15 -4.21
CA THR A 109 -3.14 3.00 -3.07
C THR A 109 -2.73 1.88 -2.12
N LEU A 110 -1.90 0.93 -2.58
CA LEU A 110 -1.45 -0.23 -1.81
C LEU A 110 0.06 -0.21 -1.50
N ALA A 111 0.86 0.46 -2.33
CA ALA A 111 2.31 0.37 -2.26
C ALA A 111 3.03 1.53 -2.97
N ASP A 112 4.16 1.96 -2.43
CA ASP A 112 5.08 2.85 -3.13
C ASP A 112 5.79 2.11 -4.26
N GLY A 113 6.00 2.80 -5.39
CA GLY A 113 6.51 2.21 -6.62
C GLY A 113 7.69 2.96 -7.21
N LYS A 114 8.68 2.23 -7.73
CA LYS A 114 9.72 2.77 -8.60
C LYS A 114 9.89 1.93 -9.86
N PRO A 115 10.06 2.55 -11.04
CA PRO A 115 10.39 1.80 -12.25
C PRO A 115 11.77 1.18 -12.09
N THR A 116 11.95 -0.02 -12.65
CA THR A 116 13.25 -0.69 -12.76
C THR A 116 13.60 -0.89 -14.23
N ASP A 117 14.74 -1.53 -14.51
CA ASP A 117 15.11 -1.86 -15.89
C ASP A 117 14.00 -2.65 -16.60
N GLY A 118 13.71 -2.28 -17.85
CA GLY A 118 12.61 -2.86 -18.64
C GLY A 118 11.24 -2.23 -18.35
N GLU A 119 10.16 -2.99 -18.62
CA GLU A 119 8.78 -2.60 -18.30
C GLU A 119 8.36 -3.04 -16.87
N ASP A 120 9.32 -3.29 -15.96
CA ASP A 120 9.05 -3.75 -14.60
C ASP A 120 9.07 -2.62 -13.57
N TRP A 121 8.49 -2.91 -12.40
CA TRP A 121 8.35 -2.03 -11.26
C TRP A 121 8.67 -2.79 -10.00
N THR A 122 9.29 -2.11 -9.04
CA THR A 122 9.41 -2.56 -7.66
C THR A 122 8.38 -1.82 -6.82
N TRP A 123 7.63 -2.58 -6.02
CA TRP A 123 6.58 -2.10 -5.13
C TRP A 123 6.93 -2.40 -3.68
N VAL A 124 6.69 -1.45 -2.78
CA VAL A 124 6.82 -1.61 -1.33
C VAL A 124 5.45 -1.38 -0.70
N MET A 125 4.83 -2.43 -0.16
CA MET A 125 3.48 -2.32 0.43
C MET A 125 3.46 -1.37 1.62
N HIS A 126 2.45 -0.48 1.61
CA HIS A 126 2.16 0.44 2.70
C HIS A 126 1.88 -0.33 4.00
N GLU A 127 2.32 0.21 5.13
CA GLU A 127 2.14 -0.43 6.43
C GLU A 127 0.66 -0.62 6.78
N ALA A 128 -0.16 0.41 6.55
CA ALA A 128 -1.61 0.35 6.77
C ALA A 128 -2.30 -0.78 5.97
N VAL A 129 -1.82 -1.08 4.77
CA VAL A 129 -2.34 -2.20 3.95
C VAL A 129 -1.93 -3.53 4.56
N ALA A 130 -0.68 -3.67 4.96
CA ALA A 130 -0.17 -4.90 5.58
C ALA A 130 -0.90 -5.21 6.90
N ASP A 131 -1.17 -4.18 7.71
CA ASP A 131 -1.92 -4.34 8.95
C ASP A 131 -3.41 -4.62 8.70
N GLY A 132 -4.01 -3.93 7.72
CA GLY A 132 -5.39 -4.23 7.30
C GLY A 132 -5.58 -5.66 6.79
N LEU A 133 -4.57 -6.23 6.10
CA LEU A 133 -4.57 -7.64 5.69
C LEU A 133 -4.53 -8.61 6.88
N LYS A 134 -3.73 -8.31 7.91
CA LYS A 134 -3.65 -9.12 9.14
C LYS A 134 -4.97 -9.08 9.91
N GLU A 135 -5.52 -7.88 10.11
CA GLU A 135 -6.78 -7.69 10.84
C GLU A 135 -7.98 -8.34 10.14
N SER A 136 -7.97 -8.33 8.80
CA SER A 136 -8.99 -8.99 7.98
C SER A 136 -8.83 -10.51 7.90
N GLY A 137 -7.77 -11.09 8.49
CA GLY A 137 -7.47 -12.51 8.40
C GLY A 137 -7.10 -13.00 6.99
N VAL A 138 -6.65 -12.10 6.12
CA VAL A 138 -6.16 -12.45 4.77
C VAL A 138 -4.76 -13.06 4.85
N ILE A 139 -3.96 -12.62 5.83
CA ILE A 139 -2.62 -13.15 6.14
C ILE A 139 -2.45 -13.47 7.62
#